data_AF-A0A9X1TW38-F1
#
_entry.id   AF-A0A9X1TW38-F1
#
_cell.length_a   1.000
_cell.length_b   1.000
_cell.length_c   1.000
_cell.angle_alpha   90.00
_cell.angle_beta   90.00
_cell.angle_gamma   90.00
#
_symmetry.space_group_name_H-M   'P 1'
#
loop_
_entity.id
_entity.type
_entity.pdbx_description
1 polymer ?
#
loop_
_entity_poly.entity_id
_entity_poly.type
_entity_poly.pdbx_seq_one_letter_code
_entity_poly.pdbx_strand_id
1 'polypeptide(L)'
;MTAENEGRTRADALLAAITGEPLTDASRADAAFMAEHRAAEADLALLREQLGVIGHALAEPTARPAPEPTPAPVRVRRPSRARRRVFAVAYGGLAVAAAASVLAGMGWLLTQAGGDASDAGSGTTAADKQASEAGGGNTFGSPGYLACSRLVAEGKATSVERLPGTTSLRVTLQMTRYYKPDKGERELTFVVDENLVPGLRVGDQVLLGIPQGARQPDYWAVGEQDIARERAWITASLPESRELGC
;
A
#
# COMPACT_ATOMS: atom_id res chain seq x y z
N MET A 1 -1.95 -37.02 -2.19
CA MET A 1 -0.49 -36.96 -2.35
C MET A 1 -0.02 -36.36 -3.68
N THR A 2 -0.91 -35.95 -4.60
CA THR A 2 -0.52 -35.43 -5.94
C THR A 2 -0.24 -33.93 -5.97
N ALA A 3 -1.03 -33.10 -5.27
CA ALA A 3 -0.89 -31.64 -5.31
C ALA A 3 0.46 -31.11 -4.79
N GLU A 4 1.02 -31.73 -3.75
CA GLU A 4 2.32 -31.32 -3.19
C GLU A 4 3.50 -31.63 -4.13
N ASN A 5 3.39 -32.69 -4.95
CA ASN A 5 4.41 -33.03 -5.93
C ASN A 5 4.31 -32.14 -7.17
N GLU A 6 3.10 -31.80 -7.63
CA GLU A 6 2.89 -30.83 -8.71
C GLU A 6 3.45 -29.44 -8.34
N GLY A 7 3.22 -28.99 -7.10
CA GLY A 7 3.77 -27.73 -6.60
C GLY A 7 5.31 -27.71 -6.61
N ARG A 8 5.95 -28.84 -6.27
CA ARG A 8 7.41 -28.97 -6.29
C ARG A 8 7.97 -28.99 -7.71
N THR A 9 7.36 -29.75 -8.62
CA THR A 9 7.75 -29.78 -10.04
C THR A 9 7.66 -28.39 -10.68
N ARG A 10 6.59 -27.64 -10.40
CA ARG A 10 6.44 -26.26 -10.86
C ARG A 10 7.53 -25.33 -10.30
N ALA A 11 7.81 -25.42 -9.00
CA ALA A 11 8.83 -24.59 -8.36
C ALA A 11 10.23 -24.87 -8.94
N ASP A 12 10.57 -26.14 -9.14
CA ASP A 12 11.86 -26.55 -9.70
C ASP A 12 12.01 -26.13 -11.17
N ALA A 13 10.95 -26.26 -11.97
CA ALA A 13 10.93 -25.83 -13.37
C ALA A 13 11.07 -24.30 -13.51
N LEU A 14 10.41 -23.54 -12.64
CA LEU A 14 10.55 -22.08 -12.59
C LEU A 14 11.98 -21.66 -12.21
N LEU A 15 12.56 -22.30 -11.20
CA LEU A 15 13.92 -22.00 -10.77
C LEU A 15 14.93 -22.23 -11.90
N ALA A 16 14.81 -23.36 -12.62
CA ALA A 16 15.64 -23.65 -13.79
C ALA A 16 15.50 -22.59 -14.91
N ALA A 17 14.28 -22.14 -15.19
CA ALA A 17 14.02 -21.09 -16.20
C ALA A 17 14.61 -19.72 -15.80
N ILE A 18 14.62 -19.40 -14.50
CA ILE A 18 15.21 -18.16 -13.98
C ILE A 18 16.75 -18.21 -14.06
N THR A 19 17.37 -19.33 -13.66
CA THR A 19 18.84 -19.46 -13.63
C THR A 19 19.43 -19.70 -15.02
N GLY A 20 18.65 -20.19 -15.98
CA GLY A 20 19.12 -20.53 -17.32
C GLY A 20 20.10 -21.71 -17.33
N GLU A 21 20.07 -22.54 -16.29
CA GLU A 21 20.92 -23.72 -16.19
C GLU A 21 20.49 -24.80 -17.19
N PRO A 22 21.44 -25.56 -17.75
CA PRO A 22 21.12 -26.62 -18.70
C PRO A 22 20.32 -27.74 -18.02
N LEU A 23 19.16 -28.07 -18.59
CA LEU A 23 18.30 -29.14 -18.07
C LEU A 23 18.98 -30.52 -18.17
N THR A 24 18.87 -31.30 -17.10
CA THR A 24 19.35 -32.69 -17.07
C THR A 24 18.56 -33.58 -18.04
N ASP A 25 19.14 -34.71 -18.45
CA ASP A 25 18.45 -35.67 -19.34
C ASP A 25 17.17 -36.22 -18.70
N ALA A 26 17.17 -36.41 -17.37
CA ALA A 26 16.00 -36.84 -16.61
C ALA A 26 14.88 -35.80 -16.66
N SER A 27 15.21 -34.52 -16.45
CA SER A 27 14.25 -33.40 -16.55
C SER A 27 13.67 -33.26 -17.97
N ARG A 28 14.49 -33.48 -19.00
CA ARG A 28 14.05 -33.44 -20.40
C ARG A 28 13.11 -34.59 -20.78
N ALA A 29 13.24 -35.74 -20.12
CA ALA A 29 12.36 -36.89 -20.30
C ALA A 29 11.02 -36.76 -19.56
N ASP A 30 10.92 -35.87 -18.56
CA ASP A 30 9.69 -35.62 -17.80
C ASP A 30 8.79 -34.61 -18.52
N ALA A 31 7.67 -35.10 -19.05
CA ALA A 31 6.71 -34.29 -19.80
C ALA A 31 6.02 -33.20 -18.94
N ALA A 32 5.78 -33.47 -17.66
CA ALA A 32 5.13 -32.52 -16.76
C ALA A 32 6.10 -31.39 -16.39
N PHE A 33 7.35 -31.74 -16.06
CA PHE A 33 8.42 -30.76 -15.83
C PHE A 33 8.64 -29.87 -17.07
N MET A 34 8.73 -30.46 -18.27
CA MET A 34 8.94 -29.70 -19.50
C MET A 34 7.75 -28.81 -19.88
N ALA A 35 6.52 -29.16 -19.47
CA ALA A 35 5.35 -28.30 -19.67
C ALA A 35 5.40 -27.08 -18.76
N GLU A 36 5.70 -27.27 -17.47
CA GLU A 36 5.85 -26.16 -16.52
C GLU A 36 7.05 -25.27 -16.85
N HIS A 37 8.17 -25.85 -17.30
CA HIS A 37 9.35 -25.07 -17.73
C HIS A 37 9.02 -24.16 -18.92
N ARG A 38 8.31 -24.68 -19.93
CA ARG A 38 7.88 -23.88 -21.09
C ARG A 38 6.90 -22.78 -20.70
N ALA A 39 6.00 -23.04 -19.75
CA ALA A 39 5.11 -22.02 -19.21
C ALA A 39 5.90 -20.92 -18.48
N ALA A 40 6.85 -21.31 -17.63
CA ALA A 40 7.74 -20.38 -16.94
C ALA A 40 8.57 -19.52 -17.91
N GLU A 41 9.11 -20.11 -18.98
CA GLU A 41 9.84 -19.35 -20.01
C GLU A 41 8.96 -18.32 -20.72
N ALA A 42 7.70 -18.65 -21.01
CA ALA A 42 6.75 -17.72 -21.62
C ALA A 42 6.44 -16.55 -20.67
N ASP A 43 6.22 -16.82 -19.39
CA ASP A 43 5.98 -15.79 -18.38
C ASP A 43 7.21 -14.89 -18.20
N LEU A 44 8.40 -15.47 -18.15
CA LEU A 44 9.65 -14.71 -18.07
C LEU A 44 9.90 -13.88 -19.34
N ALA A 45 9.47 -14.34 -20.52
CA ALA A 45 9.57 -13.55 -21.75
C ALA A 45 8.70 -12.29 -21.66
N LEU A 46 7.46 -12.41 -21.17
CA LEU A 46 6.58 -11.27 -20.93
C LEU A 46 7.16 -10.29 -19.91
N LEU A 47 7.69 -10.79 -18.80
CA LEU A 47 8.31 -9.95 -17.77
C LEU A 47 9.53 -9.19 -18.32
N ARG A 48 10.36 -9.83 -19.15
CA ARG A 48 11.51 -9.17 -19.79
C ARG A 48 11.07 -8.06 -20.74
N GLU A 49 9.96 -8.24 -21.46
CA GLU A 49 9.39 -7.19 -22.32
C GLU A 49 8.95 -5.97 -21.47
N GLN A 50 8.21 -6.20 -20.40
CA GLN A 50 7.74 -5.13 -19.50
C GLN A 50 8.91 -4.38 -18.84
N LEU A 51 9.92 -5.12 -18.37
CA LEU A 51 11.13 -4.53 -17.81
C LEU A 51 11.91 -3.72 -18.86
N GLY A 52 11.88 -4.14 -20.12
CA GLY A 52 12.46 -3.37 -21.23
C GLY A 52 11.80 -2.00 -21.42
N VAL A 53 10.46 -1.94 -21.33
CA VAL A 53 9.70 -0.68 -21.41
C VAL A 53 10.05 0.26 -20.25
N ILE A 54 10.07 -0.27 -19.02
CA ILE A 54 10.44 0.51 -17.82
C ILE A 54 11.88 0.99 -17.93
N GLY A 55 12.80 0.11 -18.32
CA GLY A 55 14.22 0.43 -18.50
C GLY A 55 14.43 1.53 -19.55
N HIS A 56 13.67 1.51 -20.64
CA HIS A 56 13.73 2.56 -21.66
C HIS A 56 13.24 3.91 -21.13
N ALA A 57 12.11 3.93 -20.43
CA ALA A 57 11.57 5.14 -19.81
C ALA A 57 12.53 5.74 -18.75
N LEU A 58 13.21 4.88 -17.98
CA LEU A 58 14.21 5.32 -17.00
C LEU A 58 15.52 5.78 -17.64
N ALA A 59 15.88 5.24 -18.81
CA ALA A 59 17.09 5.60 -19.53
C ALA A 59 16.92 6.86 -20.40
N GLU A 60 15.68 7.33 -20.63
CA GLU A 60 15.42 8.53 -21.40
C GLU A 60 16.03 9.77 -20.71
N PRO A 61 16.99 10.47 -21.33
CA PRO A 61 17.60 11.65 -20.74
C PRO A 61 16.53 12.72 -20.53
N THR A 62 16.28 13.13 -19.29
CA THR A 62 15.36 14.22 -19.01
C THR A 62 15.87 15.49 -19.71
N ALA A 63 15.18 15.91 -20.76
CA ALA A 63 15.53 17.14 -21.48
C ALA A 63 15.55 18.29 -20.47
N ARG A 64 16.73 18.87 -20.27
CA ARG A 64 16.91 20.07 -19.45
C ARG A 64 15.95 21.14 -20.00
N PRO A 65 15.07 21.74 -19.18
CA PRO A 65 14.18 22.78 -19.67
C PRO A 65 15.02 23.88 -20.33
N ALA A 66 14.70 24.19 -21.59
CA ALA A 66 15.25 25.35 -22.26
C ALA A 66 14.88 26.59 -21.43
N PRO A 67 15.79 27.56 -21.26
CA PRO A 67 15.49 28.76 -20.50
C PRO A 67 14.27 29.47 -21.11
N GLU A 68 13.24 29.69 -20.28
CA GLU A 68 12.04 30.42 -20.67
C GLU A 68 12.41 31.82 -21.20
N PRO A 69 11.86 32.25 -22.35
CA PRO A 69 12.02 33.62 -22.80
C PRO A 69 11.37 34.58 -21.80
N THR A 70 12.15 35.56 -21.35
CA THR A 70 11.76 36.56 -20.37
C THR A 70 10.50 37.30 -20.81
N PRO A 71 9.44 37.39 -19.99
CA PRO A 71 8.22 38.09 -20.38
C PRO A 71 8.48 39.60 -20.46
N ALA A 72 8.09 40.19 -21.59
CA ALA A 72 8.12 41.65 -21.80
C ALA A 72 7.17 42.36 -20.82
N PRO A 73 7.49 43.59 -20.38
CA PRO A 73 6.72 44.28 -19.34
C PRO A 73 5.31 44.63 -19.84
N VAL A 74 4.30 44.10 -19.13
CA VAL A 74 2.89 44.43 -19.33
C VAL A 74 2.63 45.85 -18.82
N ARG A 75 2.16 46.75 -19.69
CA ARG A 75 1.76 48.11 -19.30
C ARG A 75 0.56 48.05 -18.36
N VAL A 76 0.74 48.51 -17.13
CA VAL A 76 -0.31 48.63 -16.11
C VAL A 76 -1.33 49.68 -16.55
N ARG A 77 -2.54 49.25 -16.92
CA ARG A 77 -3.66 50.14 -17.21
C ARG A 77 -4.25 50.64 -15.89
N ARG A 78 -4.21 51.97 -15.67
CA ARG A 78 -4.77 52.63 -14.47
C ARG A 78 -6.24 52.24 -14.26
N PRO A 79 -6.68 51.91 -13.04
CA PRO A 79 -8.08 51.60 -12.77
C PRO A 79 -8.93 52.88 -12.84
N SER A 80 -9.91 52.88 -13.74
CA SER A 80 -10.96 53.91 -13.80
C SER A 80 -11.84 53.84 -12.55
N ARG A 81 -12.04 54.99 -11.88
CA ARG A 81 -12.82 55.19 -10.65
C ARG A 81 -14.34 55.00 -10.80
N ALA A 82 -14.79 54.06 -11.62
CA ALA A 82 -16.22 53.79 -11.88
C ALA A 82 -16.75 52.51 -11.20
N ARG A 83 -15.89 51.65 -10.63
CA ARG A 83 -16.30 50.36 -10.02
C ARG A 83 -16.63 50.40 -8.53
N ARG A 84 -16.86 51.57 -7.92
CA ARG A 84 -17.21 51.68 -6.48
C ARG A 84 -18.72 51.74 -6.18
N ARG A 85 -19.61 51.53 -7.16
CA ARG A 85 -21.08 51.61 -6.95
C ARG A 85 -21.86 50.36 -7.38
N VAL A 86 -21.25 49.18 -7.37
CA VAL A 86 -21.97 47.92 -7.69
C VAL A 86 -21.76 46.82 -6.64
N PHE A 87 -21.12 47.12 -5.50
CA PHE A 87 -20.92 46.20 -4.38
C PHE A 87 -22.05 46.24 -3.32
N ALA A 88 -23.27 46.62 -3.73
CA ALA A 88 -24.37 46.79 -2.78
C ALA A 88 -25.72 46.31 -3.34
N VAL A 89 -25.77 45.17 -4.03
CA VAL A 89 -27.00 44.40 -4.25
C VAL A 89 -26.64 42.92 -4.36
N ALA A 90 -27.47 42.06 -3.78
CA ALA A 90 -27.44 40.59 -3.84
C ALA A 90 -26.70 39.83 -2.72
N TYR A 91 -26.90 40.25 -1.46
CA TYR A 91 -27.16 39.30 -0.37
C TYR A 91 -28.65 38.94 -0.40
N GLY A 92 -29.03 37.95 -1.20
CA GLY A 92 -30.45 37.58 -1.37
C GLY A 92 -30.64 36.42 -2.36
N GLY A 93 -30.20 35.22 -1.99
CA GLY A 93 -30.32 34.04 -2.85
C GLY A 93 -29.94 32.73 -2.15
N LEU A 94 -30.21 32.63 -0.85
CA LEU A 94 -29.99 31.44 -0.04
C LEU A 94 -31.32 31.04 0.56
N ALA A 95 -32.15 30.27 -0.18
CA ALA A 95 -33.36 29.64 0.39
C ALA A 95 -34.08 28.53 -0.43
N VAL A 96 -33.85 28.27 -1.74
CA VAL A 96 -34.76 27.34 -2.49
C VAL A 96 -34.09 26.42 -3.52
N ALA A 97 -32.96 25.78 -3.22
CA ALA A 97 -32.43 24.72 -4.12
C ALA A 97 -31.74 23.58 -3.37
N ALA A 98 -32.39 23.08 -2.32
CA ALA A 98 -31.97 21.90 -1.57
C ALA A 98 -33.09 20.85 -1.62
N ALA A 99 -33.35 20.26 -2.80
CA ALA A 99 -34.24 19.08 -2.94
C ALA A 99 -34.21 18.34 -4.31
N ALA A 100 -33.20 18.50 -5.19
CA ALA A 100 -33.29 17.90 -6.54
C ALA A 100 -31.96 17.43 -7.18
N SER A 101 -31.10 16.73 -6.45
CA SER A 101 -29.97 16.00 -7.06
C SER A 101 -29.71 14.62 -6.46
N VAL A 102 -30.71 14.00 -5.83
CA VAL A 102 -30.63 12.63 -5.28
C VAL A 102 -31.18 11.57 -6.26
N LEU A 103 -31.64 11.94 -7.45
CA LEU A 103 -32.24 10.98 -8.41
C LEU A 103 -31.51 10.91 -9.75
N ALA A 104 -30.18 10.79 -9.72
CA ALA A 104 -29.37 10.40 -10.89
C ALA A 104 -28.22 9.44 -10.53
N GLY A 105 -28.39 8.69 -9.43
CA GLY A 105 -27.43 7.68 -8.96
C GLY A 105 -28.06 6.31 -8.65
N MET A 106 -29.33 6.09 -8.99
CA MET A 106 -30.04 4.81 -8.79
C MET A 106 -30.45 4.15 -10.12
N GLY A 107 -29.68 4.38 -11.19
CA GLY A 107 -29.99 3.90 -12.55
C GLY A 107 -29.19 2.68 -13.02
N TRP A 108 -28.19 2.20 -12.26
CA TRP A 108 -27.35 1.08 -12.68
C TRP A 108 -27.47 -0.12 -11.73
N LEU A 109 -28.69 -0.49 -11.34
CA LEU A 109 -28.94 -1.66 -10.49
C LEU A 109 -30.18 -2.48 -10.89
N LEU A 110 -30.77 -2.25 -12.07
CA LEU A 110 -31.99 -2.95 -12.50
C LEU A 110 -31.90 -3.69 -13.84
N THR A 111 -30.70 -3.99 -14.35
CA THR A 111 -30.54 -4.78 -15.60
C THR A 111 -29.97 -6.19 -15.40
N GLN A 112 -30.02 -6.78 -14.21
CA GLN A 112 -29.75 -8.22 -14.03
C GLN A 112 -30.73 -8.94 -13.10
N ALA A 113 -32.02 -8.58 -13.15
CA ALA A 113 -33.08 -9.37 -12.55
C ALA A 113 -33.64 -10.38 -13.57
N GLY A 114 -33.03 -11.56 -13.56
CA GLY A 114 -33.47 -12.83 -14.17
C GLY A 114 -32.34 -13.81 -13.92
N GLY A 115 -32.39 -14.71 -12.94
CA GLY A 115 -33.49 -15.49 -12.44
C GLY A 115 -33.19 -16.94 -12.82
N ASP A 116 -32.47 -17.67 -11.96
CA ASP A 116 -32.58 -19.12 -11.82
C ASP A 116 -31.86 -19.59 -10.55
N ALA A 117 -32.55 -20.48 -9.84
CA ALA A 117 -32.16 -21.04 -8.56
C ALA A 117 -31.25 -22.26 -8.74
N SER A 118 -30.24 -22.43 -7.88
CA SER A 118 -29.97 -23.66 -7.11
C SER A 118 -28.62 -23.61 -6.40
N ASP A 119 -28.71 -23.80 -5.08
CA ASP A 119 -27.84 -24.56 -4.18
C ASP A 119 -26.47 -24.03 -3.71
N ALA A 120 -26.22 -24.40 -2.46
CA ALA A 120 -25.28 -23.87 -1.50
C ALA A 120 -23.80 -24.12 -1.82
N GLY A 121 -22.98 -23.16 -1.42
CA GLY A 121 -21.53 -23.30 -1.44
C GLY A 121 -20.86 -22.10 -0.80
N SER A 122 -20.60 -22.21 0.51
CA SER A 122 -19.63 -21.37 1.21
C SER A 122 -18.34 -21.28 0.40
N GLY A 123 -17.96 -20.07 0.00
CA GLY A 123 -16.79 -19.85 -0.83
C GLY A 123 -16.43 -18.38 -0.81
N THR A 124 -15.71 -18.00 0.26
CA THR A 124 -14.98 -16.74 0.38
C THR A 124 -14.36 -16.36 -0.96
N THR A 125 -14.85 -15.27 -1.54
CA THR A 125 -14.35 -14.69 -2.77
C THR A 125 -12.86 -14.39 -2.62
N ALA A 126 -12.05 -15.14 -3.37
CA ALA A 126 -10.67 -14.81 -3.66
C ALA A 126 -10.64 -13.61 -4.62
N ALA A 127 -10.89 -12.42 -4.08
CA ALA A 127 -10.41 -11.18 -4.62
C ALA A 127 -9.37 -10.68 -3.62
N ASP A 128 -8.14 -10.47 -4.10
CA ASP A 128 -6.98 -9.84 -3.47
C ASP A 128 -5.70 -10.68 -3.63
N LYS A 129 -5.35 -10.95 -4.89
CA LYS A 129 -3.98 -11.25 -5.29
C LYS A 129 -3.46 -10.10 -6.16
N GLN A 130 -3.27 -8.94 -5.54
CA GLN A 130 -2.38 -7.89 -6.03
C GLN A 130 -2.15 -6.82 -4.96
N ALA A 131 -1.13 -7.06 -4.14
CA ALA A 131 -0.30 -6.02 -3.51
C ALA A 131 0.92 -6.70 -2.90
N SER A 132 1.96 -6.85 -3.70
CA SER A 132 3.31 -7.07 -3.20
C SER A 132 3.82 -5.79 -2.54
N GLU A 133 4.34 -5.95 -1.32
CA GLU A 133 5.39 -5.14 -0.70
C GLU A 133 5.16 -3.62 -0.57
N ALA A 134 4.22 -3.27 0.31
CA ALA A 134 4.31 -2.15 1.26
C ALA A 134 3.01 -2.14 2.08
N GLY A 135 3.08 -2.49 3.36
CA GLY A 135 1.95 -2.41 4.30
C GLY A 135 0.97 -3.57 4.21
N GLY A 136 1.05 -4.50 5.16
CA GLY A 136 0.09 -5.59 5.39
C GLY A 136 -1.30 -5.12 5.82
N GLY A 137 -2.00 -4.39 4.95
CA GLY A 137 -3.22 -3.66 5.27
C GLY A 137 -4.46 -4.49 5.60
N ASN A 138 -4.40 -5.82 5.46
CA ASN A 138 -5.48 -6.71 5.93
C ASN A 138 -5.05 -7.64 7.07
N THR A 139 -3.74 -7.88 7.26
CA THR A 139 -3.25 -8.77 8.32
C THR A 139 -2.95 -8.01 9.61
N PHE A 140 -2.37 -6.82 9.52
CA PHE A 140 -1.95 -6.02 10.68
C PHE A 140 -3.15 -5.57 11.53
N GLY A 141 -4.20 -5.05 10.91
CA GLY A 141 -5.42 -4.63 11.61
C GLY A 141 -6.34 -5.78 12.03
N SER A 142 -5.97 -7.05 11.80
CA SER A 142 -6.86 -8.19 12.08
C SER A 142 -6.98 -8.49 13.57
N PRO A 143 -8.13 -9.02 14.05
CA PRO A 143 -8.30 -9.41 15.45
C PRO A 143 -7.19 -10.36 15.95
N GLY A 144 -6.77 -11.33 15.12
CA GLY A 144 -5.73 -12.29 15.47
C GLY A 144 -4.34 -11.66 15.63
N TYR A 145 -3.94 -10.76 14.71
CA TYR A 145 -2.67 -10.04 14.86
C TYR A 145 -2.69 -9.15 16.12
N LEU A 146 -3.80 -8.44 16.37
CA LEU A 146 -3.94 -7.57 17.53
C LEU A 146 -3.94 -8.37 18.84
N ALA A 147 -4.54 -9.55 18.87
CA ALA A 147 -4.47 -10.46 20.02
C ALA A 147 -3.01 -10.84 20.31
N CYS A 148 -2.25 -11.17 19.26
CA CYS A 148 -0.86 -11.65 19.37
C CYS A 148 0.19 -10.57 19.25
N SER A 149 -0.23 -9.31 19.35
CA SER A 149 0.65 -8.17 19.52
C SER A 149 0.81 -7.82 20.99
N ARG A 150 2.03 -7.49 21.40
CA ARG A 150 2.31 -6.86 22.70
C ARG A 150 2.27 -5.33 22.63
N LEU A 151 2.49 -4.76 21.44
CA LEU A 151 2.48 -3.32 21.22
C LEU A 151 1.83 -3.02 19.87
N VAL A 152 0.89 -2.09 19.84
CA VAL A 152 0.35 -1.44 18.63
C VAL A 152 0.15 0.02 18.97
N ALA A 153 0.92 0.90 18.32
CA ALA A 153 0.96 2.30 18.70
C ALA A 153 1.36 3.21 17.53
N GLU A 154 0.90 4.46 17.60
CA GLU A 154 1.37 5.56 16.77
C GLU A 154 2.38 6.40 17.54
N GLY A 155 3.34 6.95 16.81
CA GLY A 155 4.31 7.89 17.31
C GLY A 155 4.87 8.77 16.20
N LYS A 156 5.60 9.80 16.60
CA LYS A 156 6.29 10.71 15.69
C LYS A 156 7.79 10.48 15.79
N ALA A 157 8.48 10.35 14.66
CA ALA A 157 9.93 10.21 14.65
C ALA A 157 10.62 11.50 15.14
N THR A 158 11.44 11.38 16.18
CA THR A 158 12.21 12.49 16.77
C THR A 158 13.70 12.39 16.48
N SER A 159 14.22 11.18 16.26
CA SER A 159 15.57 10.94 15.76
C SER A 159 15.57 9.77 14.77
N VAL A 160 16.35 9.89 13.70
CA VAL A 160 16.60 8.86 12.69
C VAL A 160 18.09 8.91 12.33
N GLU A 161 18.86 7.99 12.89
CA GLU A 161 20.32 7.96 12.75
C GLU A 161 20.76 6.65 12.10
N ARG A 162 21.55 6.72 11.01
CA ARG A 162 22.17 5.52 10.45
C ARG A 162 23.28 5.03 11.38
N LEU A 163 23.30 3.73 11.66
CA LEU A 163 24.37 3.12 12.43
C LEU A 163 25.64 2.95 11.57
N PRO A 164 26.83 3.28 12.10
CA PRO A 164 28.07 3.17 11.33
C PRO A 164 28.33 1.74 10.84
N GLY A 165 28.63 1.59 9.55
CA GLY A 165 28.98 0.31 8.95
C GLY A 165 27.81 -0.64 8.71
N THR A 166 26.56 -0.19 8.84
CA THR A 166 25.36 -1.01 8.55
C THR A 166 24.32 -0.25 7.72
N THR A 167 23.30 -0.96 7.24
CA THR A 167 22.07 -0.43 6.63
C THR A 167 20.98 -0.17 7.67
N SER A 168 21.30 -0.25 8.97
CA SER A 168 20.32 -0.09 10.04
C SER A 168 20.21 1.35 10.50
N LEU A 169 18.99 1.77 10.78
CA LEU A 169 18.63 3.03 11.39
C LEU A 169 18.30 2.82 12.86
N ARG A 170 18.88 3.65 13.74
CA ARG A 170 18.37 3.89 15.08
C ARG A 170 17.28 4.96 14.99
N VAL A 171 16.06 4.56 15.27
CA VAL A 171 14.87 5.41 15.19
C VAL A 171 14.33 5.62 16.60
N THR A 172 14.22 6.88 17.01
CA THR A 172 13.53 7.26 18.26
C THR A 172 12.18 7.85 17.91
N LEU A 173 11.14 7.36 18.57
CA LEU A 173 9.76 7.73 18.34
C LEU A 173 9.15 8.30 19.62
N GLN A 174 8.55 9.47 19.54
CA GLN A 174 7.68 10.02 20.57
C GLN A 174 6.27 9.46 20.39
N MET A 175 5.79 8.67 21.35
CA MET A 175 4.51 7.98 21.28
C MET A 175 3.36 8.97 21.41
N THR A 176 2.42 8.93 20.46
CA THR A 176 1.26 9.84 20.39
C THR A 176 -0.04 9.13 20.71
N ARG A 177 -0.16 7.85 20.35
CA ARG A 177 -1.35 7.05 20.63
C ARG A 177 -1.00 5.58 20.85
N TYR A 178 -1.59 4.97 21.86
CA TYR A 178 -1.52 3.54 22.09
C TYR A 178 -2.86 2.89 21.78
N TYR A 179 -2.83 1.78 21.04
CA TYR A 179 -3.97 0.88 20.85
C TYR A 179 -3.86 -0.34 21.75
N LYS A 180 -2.65 -0.87 21.89
CA LYS A 180 -2.32 -1.96 22.79
C LYS A 180 -0.88 -1.82 23.27
N PRO A 181 -0.58 -1.93 24.58
CA PRO A 181 -1.53 -1.86 25.71
C PRO A 181 -2.23 -0.48 25.78
N ASP A 182 -3.18 -0.27 26.69
CA ASP A 182 -3.90 1.02 26.81
C ASP A 182 -2.98 2.24 27.10
N LYS A 183 -1.81 1.98 27.68
CA LYS A 183 -0.78 2.99 27.99
C LYS A 183 0.61 2.37 27.88
N GLY A 184 1.60 3.17 27.49
CA GLY A 184 3.01 2.77 27.49
C GLY A 184 3.94 3.96 27.74
N GLU A 185 5.22 3.73 27.44
CA GLU A 185 6.28 4.74 27.55
C GLU A 185 6.04 5.91 26.58
N ARG A 186 6.55 7.10 26.89
CA ARG A 186 6.36 8.26 26.00
C ARG A 186 7.32 8.27 24.82
N GLU A 187 8.42 7.56 24.93
CA GLU A 187 9.48 7.53 23.96
C GLU A 187 10.00 6.10 23.85
N LEU A 188 10.13 5.62 22.62
CA LEU A 188 10.67 4.29 22.34
C LEU A 188 11.74 4.41 21.27
N THR A 189 12.81 3.61 21.40
CA THR A 189 13.90 3.57 20.43
C THR A 189 14.04 2.17 19.85
N PHE A 190 14.17 2.11 18.53
CA PHE A 190 14.29 0.87 17.78
C PHE A 190 15.51 0.93 16.87
N VAL A 191 16.13 -0.21 16.64
CA VAL A 191 17.08 -0.40 15.54
C VAL A 191 16.38 -1.22 14.48
N VAL A 192 16.25 -0.68 13.28
CA VAL A 192 15.55 -1.30 12.14
C VAL A 192 16.38 -1.20 10.89
N ASP A 193 16.21 -2.13 9.95
CA ASP A 193 16.83 -1.99 8.63
C ASP A 193 16.17 -0.86 7.84
N GLU A 194 16.95 -0.08 7.08
CA GLU A 194 16.44 1.06 6.33
C GLU A 194 15.42 0.69 5.25
N ASN A 195 15.44 -0.57 4.77
CA ASN A 195 14.47 -1.06 3.79
C ASN A 195 13.08 -1.32 4.39
N LEU A 196 12.99 -1.51 5.71
CA LEU A 196 11.70 -1.68 6.41
C LEU A 196 10.97 -0.35 6.62
N VAL A 197 11.69 0.76 6.57
CA VAL A 197 11.17 2.12 6.80
C VAL A 197 11.71 3.08 5.73
N PRO A 198 11.42 2.81 4.45
CA PRO A 198 12.04 3.54 3.35
C PRO A 198 11.67 5.02 3.41
N GLY A 199 12.69 5.88 3.45
CA GLY A 199 12.51 7.33 3.41
C GLY A 199 11.99 7.96 4.70
N LEU A 200 11.96 7.25 5.83
CA LEU A 200 11.57 7.78 7.14
C LEU A 200 12.45 8.96 7.55
N ARG A 201 11.81 10.07 7.96
CA ARG A 201 12.48 11.30 8.42
C ARG A 201 12.02 11.70 9.80
N VAL A 202 12.86 12.50 10.47
CA VAL A 202 12.44 13.21 11.68
C VAL A 202 11.24 14.08 11.36
N GLY A 203 10.18 13.95 12.15
CA GLY A 203 8.92 14.64 11.95
C GLY A 203 7.79 13.75 11.44
N ASP A 204 8.11 12.63 10.81
CA ASP A 204 7.10 11.75 10.22
C ASP A 204 6.27 11.05 11.30
N GLN A 205 4.99 10.88 11.00
CA GLN A 205 4.10 10.03 11.80
C GLN A 205 4.34 8.59 11.41
N VAL A 206 4.29 7.71 12.40
CA VAL A 206 4.57 6.29 12.27
C VAL A 206 3.52 5.52 13.06
N LEU A 207 3.03 4.43 12.48
CA LEU A 207 2.31 3.37 13.18
C LEU A 207 3.18 2.11 13.14
N LEU A 208 3.27 1.45 14.28
CA LEU A 208 4.04 0.22 14.42
C LEU A 208 3.27 -0.82 15.23
N GLY A 209 3.57 -2.09 14.98
CA GLY A 209 3.18 -3.17 15.87
C GLY A 209 4.31 -4.14 16.14
N ILE A 210 4.27 -4.71 17.34
CA ILE A 210 5.25 -5.67 17.82
C ILE A 210 4.51 -6.91 18.31
N PRO A 211 4.76 -8.08 17.72
CA PRO A 211 4.21 -9.36 18.17
C PRO A 211 4.65 -9.70 19.60
N GLN A 212 3.90 -10.59 20.24
CA GLN A 212 4.33 -11.22 21.48
C GLN A 212 5.67 -11.95 21.27
N GLY A 213 6.56 -11.86 22.27
CA GLY A 213 7.90 -12.44 22.21
C GLY A 213 8.91 -11.67 21.34
N ALA A 214 8.46 -10.79 20.44
CA ALA A 214 9.35 -10.02 19.56
C ALA A 214 9.90 -8.77 20.26
N ARG A 215 11.17 -8.43 19.97
CA ARG A 215 11.82 -7.21 20.48
C ARG A 215 11.72 -6.03 19.52
N GLN A 216 11.57 -6.30 18.23
CA GLN A 216 11.48 -5.30 17.16
C GLN A 216 10.09 -5.33 16.53
N PRO A 217 9.62 -4.20 15.98
CA PRO A 217 8.39 -4.19 15.21
C PRO A 217 8.53 -4.98 13.91
N ASP A 218 7.50 -5.76 13.59
CA ASP A 218 7.39 -6.49 12.32
C ASP A 218 6.56 -5.71 11.29
N TYR A 219 5.91 -4.64 11.73
CA TYR A 219 5.10 -3.76 10.89
C TYR A 219 5.44 -2.29 11.13
N TRP A 220 5.49 -1.55 10.03
CA TRP A 220 5.63 -0.10 9.99
C TRP A 220 4.70 0.48 8.92
N ALA A 221 4.01 1.58 9.26
CA ALA A 221 3.40 2.48 8.30
C ALA A 221 3.87 3.90 8.59
N VAL A 222 4.23 4.64 7.53
CA VAL A 222 4.80 5.99 7.64
C VAL A 222 3.90 6.98 6.91
N GLY A 223 3.55 8.07 7.59
CA GLY A 223 2.67 9.10 7.05
C GLY A 223 1.18 8.86 7.29
N GLU A 224 0.42 9.95 7.37
CA GLU A 224 -0.97 9.93 7.85
C GLU A 224 -1.90 9.11 6.95
N GLN A 225 -1.67 9.06 5.64
CA GLN A 225 -2.55 8.33 4.72
C GLN A 225 -2.56 6.83 5.00
N ASP A 226 -1.38 6.23 5.16
CA ASP A 226 -1.26 4.81 5.49
C ASP A 226 -1.70 4.51 6.91
N ILE A 227 -1.33 5.38 7.86
CA ILE A 227 -1.74 5.24 9.26
C ILE A 227 -3.27 5.31 9.40
N ALA A 228 -3.94 6.24 8.72
CA ALA A 228 -5.38 6.42 8.84
C ALA A 228 -6.17 5.19 8.36
N ARG A 229 -5.69 4.52 7.31
CA ARG A 229 -6.27 3.26 6.81
C ARG A 229 -6.18 2.17 7.87
N GLU A 230 -4.99 1.94 8.42
CA GLU A 230 -4.78 0.90 9.44
C GLU A 230 -5.51 1.24 10.74
N ARG A 231 -5.49 2.50 11.16
CA ARG A 231 -6.20 3.00 12.35
C ARG A 231 -7.68 2.63 12.32
N ALA A 232 -8.32 2.73 11.17
CA ALA A 232 -9.73 2.36 11.00
C ALA A 232 -9.94 0.86 11.29
N TRP A 233 -9.11 0.00 10.69
CA TRP A 233 -9.14 -1.45 10.91
C TRP A 233 -8.83 -1.84 12.35
N ILE A 234 -7.76 -1.29 12.93
CA ILE A 234 -7.36 -1.56 14.32
C ILE A 234 -8.49 -1.20 15.27
N THR A 235 -9.10 -0.02 15.09
CA THR A 235 -10.18 0.44 15.98
C THR A 235 -11.42 -0.47 15.89
N ALA A 236 -11.75 -0.96 14.69
CA ALA A 236 -12.85 -1.88 14.48
C ALA A 236 -12.59 -3.27 15.08
N SER A 237 -11.38 -3.80 14.93
CA SER A 237 -10.98 -5.15 15.35
C SER A 237 -10.56 -5.27 16.82
N LEU A 238 -10.22 -4.14 17.48
CA LEU A 238 -9.68 -4.16 18.84
C LEU A 238 -10.60 -4.87 19.86
N PRO A 239 -11.93 -4.67 19.86
CA PRO A 239 -12.80 -5.36 20.81
C PRO A 239 -12.75 -6.88 20.67
N GLU A 240 -12.87 -7.39 19.44
CA GLU A 240 -12.81 -8.83 19.14
C GLU A 240 -11.45 -9.42 19.51
N SER A 241 -10.36 -8.70 19.26
CA SER A 241 -9.00 -9.16 19.60
C SER A 241 -8.79 -9.45 21.10
N ARG A 242 -9.60 -8.85 21.98
CA ARG A 242 -9.51 -9.05 23.44
C ARG A 242 -10.11 -10.38 23.89
N GLU A 243 -10.95 -10.98 23.06
CA GLU A 243 -11.59 -12.27 23.32
C GLU A 243 -10.77 -13.45 22.77
N LEU A 244 -9.76 -13.15 21.93
CA LEU A 244 -8.90 -14.14 21.30
C LEU A 244 -7.64 -14.42 22.12
N GLY A 245 -7.20 -15.69 22.07
CA GLY A 245 -5.94 -16.13 22.63
C GLY A 245 -4.77 -16.03 21.66
N CYS A 246 -3.59 -16.14 22.23
CA CYS A 246 -2.31 -16.43 21.59
C CYS A 246 -1.69 -17.62 22.31
#